data_AF-A0A2V8LMK4-F1
#
_entry.id   AF-A0A2V8LMK4-F1
#
_cell.length_a   1.000
_cell.length_b   1.000
_cell.length_c   1.000
_cell.angle_alpha   90.00
_cell.angle_beta   90.00
_cell.angle_gamma   90.00
#
_symmetry.space_group_name_H-M   'P 1'
#
loop_
_entity.id
_entity.type
_entity.pdbx_description
1 polymer ?
#
loop_
_entity_poly.entity_id
_entity_poly.type
_entity_poly.pdbx_seq_one_letter_code
_entity_poly.pdbx_strand_id
1 'polypeptide(L)'
;MSVVVELNYPAPNDISEALATSSLIVGQLAAVSTSWDDATGEITTWYKFNTVETLVQRAYEPCENCTTPVVPSDLQPVNAGQVVVALSGGAAVIDDVAVEELLPDFSGMVIGQRYLLFVNFDPATNIGGLDYGPAGALLVNSQNTFTPVIESLEDQSDEISTGLIAQYGNSLNQLRAALNPTTCNQTERQSCIDDGGTWNDNNCTCQPAFDPCIHKPWLCE
;
A
#
# COMPACT_ATOMS: atom_id res chain seq x y z
N MET A 1 23.05 3.65 23.90
CA MET A 1 23.84 3.83 22.66
C MET A 1 22.84 3.74 21.54
N SER A 2 22.60 4.83 20.81
CA SER A 2 21.64 4.82 19.70
C SER A 2 22.39 4.41 18.44
N VAL A 3 21.95 3.33 17.80
CA VAL A 3 22.44 2.92 16.49
C VAL A 3 21.47 3.49 15.47
N VAL A 4 21.97 4.30 14.54
CA VAL A 4 21.17 4.78 13.41
C VAL A 4 21.33 3.76 12.30
N VAL A 5 20.24 3.11 11.92
CA VAL A 5 20.19 2.20 10.77
C VAL A 5 19.57 2.97 9.61
N GLU A 6 20.29 3.06 8.49
CA GLU A 6 19.74 3.58 7.25
C GLU A 6 18.88 2.49 6.59
N LEU A 7 17.57 2.62 6.68
CA LEU A 7 16.63 1.72 6.02
C LEU A 7 16.43 2.20 4.58
N ASN A 8 16.78 1.35 3.61
CA ASN A 8 16.58 1.64 2.19
C ASN A 8 15.24 1.06 1.73
N TYR A 9 14.20 1.89 1.76
CA TYR A 9 12.90 1.55 1.18
C TYR A 9 12.91 1.80 -0.34
N PRO A 10 12.22 0.97 -1.14
CA PRO A 10 12.03 1.29 -2.55
C PRO A 10 11.20 2.58 -2.67
N ALA A 11 11.52 3.38 -3.67
CA ALA A 11 10.73 4.55 -4.06
C ALA A 11 10.13 4.29 -5.45
N PRO A 12 8.85 4.62 -5.68
CA PRO A 12 8.29 4.55 -7.02
C PRO A 12 8.87 5.69 -7.88
N ASN A 13 8.95 5.51 -9.21
CA ASN A 13 9.34 6.59 -10.10
C ASN A 13 8.28 7.71 -10.14
N ASP A 14 7.00 7.35 -10.02
CA ASP A 14 5.87 8.28 -9.89
C ASP A 14 4.64 7.61 -9.23
N ILE A 15 3.63 8.41 -8.92
CA ILE A 15 2.38 7.92 -8.31
C ILE A 15 1.60 6.93 -9.20
N SER A 16 1.76 6.99 -10.52
CA SER A 16 1.09 6.08 -11.45
C SER A 16 1.67 4.68 -11.35
N GLU A 17 3.00 4.57 -11.24
CA GLU A 17 3.66 3.30 -10.93
C GLU A 17 3.17 2.76 -9.58
N ALA A 18 3.16 3.58 -8.54
CA ALA A 18 2.70 3.16 -7.22
C ALA A 18 1.27 2.62 -7.21
N LEU A 19 0.36 3.29 -7.92
CA LEU A 19 -1.02 2.83 -8.06
C LEU A 19 -1.13 1.56 -8.93
N ALA A 20 -0.20 1.32 -9.84
CA ALA A 20 -0.19 0.14 -10.71
C ALA A 20 0.31 -1.11 -9.99
N THR A 21 1.28 -0.99 -9.08
CA THR A 21 1.94 -2.12 -8.41
C THR A 21 1.37 -2.42 -7.03
N SER A 22 0.90 -1.41 -6.29
CA SER A 22 0.43 -1.60 -4.92
C SER A 22 -1.08 -1.78 -4.80
N SER A 23 -1.51 -2.57 -3.81
CA SER A 23 -2.88 -2.46 -3.33
C SER A 23 -3.03 -1.18 -2.52
N LEU A 24 -4.21 -0.56 -2.61
CA LEU A 24 -4.48 0.72 -1.95
C LEU A 24 -5.68 0.55 -1.04
N ILE A 25 -5.46 0.75 0.26
CA ILE A 25 -6.50 0.64 1.28
C ILE A 25 -6.56 1.91 2.12
N VAL A 26 -7.75 2.19 2.65
CA VAL A 26 -7.88 3.12 3.77
C VAL A 26 -8.16 2.30 5.02
N GLY A 27 -7.26 2.38 5.99
CA GLY A 27 -7.33 1.66 7.26
C GLY A 27 -7.45 2.62 8.44
N GLN A 28 -8.11 2.18 9.51
CA GLN A 28 -8.03 2.83 10.81
C GLN A 28 -7.10 2.01 11.70
N LEU A 29 -6.05 2.64 12.25
CA LEU A 29 -5.09 1.94 13.09
C LEU A 29 -5.77 1.50 14.38
N ALA A 30 -5.72 0.21 14.67
CA ALA A 30 -6.41 -0.42 15.81
C ALA A 30 -5.45 -0.82 16.93
N ALA A 31 -4.26 -1.32 16.59
CA ALA A 31 -3.25 -1.73 17.55
C ALA A 31 -1.83 -1.62 16.95
N VAL A 32 -0.85 -1.47 17.84
CA VAL A 32 0.57 -1.45 17.51
C VAL A 32 1.27 -2.42 18.46
N SER A 33 2.22 -3.20 17.94
CA SER A 33 3.07 -4.09 18.74
C SER A 33 4.49 -4.06 18.20
N THR A 34 5.49 -4.23 19.05
CA THR A 34 6.90 -4.33 18.65
C THR A 34 7.46 -5.68 19.01
N SER A 35 8.26 -6.25 18.11
CA SER A 35 8.95 -7.52 18.33
C SER A 35 10.42 -7.40 17.98
N TRP A 36 11.24 -8.15 18.70
CA TRP A 36 12.64 -8.38 18.38
C TRP A 36 12.79 -9.77 17.76
N ASP A 37 13.55 -9.86 16.67
CA ASP A 37 13.92 -11.15 16.06
C ASP A 37 15.37 -11.50 16.43
N ASP A 38 15.55 -12.53 17.25
CA ASP A 38 16.88 -13.00 17.68
C ASP A 38 17.75 -13.50 16.53
N ALA A 39 17.16 -13.94 15.41
CA ALA A 39 17.89 -14.48 14.28
C ALA A 39 18.49 -13.38 13.41
N THR A 40 17.76 -12.28 13.21
CA THR A 40 18.21 -11.14 12.37
C THR A 40 18.82 -10.01 13.20
N GLY A 41 18.46 -9.91 14.49
CA GLY A 41 18.83 -8.79 15.34
C GLY A 41 18.08 -7.50 14.98
N GLU A 42 16.88 -7.62 14.42
CA GLU A 42 16.08 -6.48 13.95
C GLU A 42 14.87 -6.24 14.86
N ILE A 43 14.54 -4.96 15.06
CA ILE A 43 13.28 -4.55 15.68
C ILE A 43 12.24 -4.39 14.57
N THR A 44 11.08 -5.01 14.73
CA THR A 44 9.92 -4.82 13.85
C THR A 44 8.77 -4.21 14.62
N THR A 45 8.22 -3.10 14.11
CA THR A 45 6.94 -2.56 14.57
C THR A 45 5.82 -3.03 13.66
N TRP A 46 4.81 -3.63 14.27
CA TRP A 46 3.63 -4.17 13.62
C TRP A 46 2.43 -3.26 13.85
N TYR A 47 1.71 -2.97 12.78
CA TYR A 47 0.54 -2.09 12.78
C TYR A 47 -0.68 -2.87 12.30
N LYS A 48 -1.68 -3.03 13.17
CA LYS A 48 -2.94 -3.68 12.84
C LYS A 48 -4.00 -2.65 12.51
N PHE A 49 -4.53 -2.69 11.30
CA PHE A 49 -5.58 -1.80 10.83
C PHE A 49 -6.91 -2.54 10.72
N ASN A 50 -7.99 -1.84 11.06
CA ASN A 50 -9.32 -2.18 10.56
C ASN A 50 -9.48 -1.53 9.18
N THR A 51 -9.68 -2.33 8.14
CA THR A 51 -9.89 -1.86 6.77
C THR A 51 -11.24 -1.13 6.68
N VAL A 52 -11.19 0.16 6.36
CA VAL A 52 -12.39 1.00 6.14
C VAL A 52 -12.89 0.81 4.71
N GLU A 53 -11.97 0.81 3.75
CA GLU A 53 -12.25 0.58 2.33
C GLU A 53 -10.99 0.07 1.62
N THR A 54 -11.19 -0.77 0.60
CA THR A 54 -10.16 -1.14 -0.37
C THR A 54 -10.44 -0.39 -1.66
N LEU A 55 -9.54 0.50 -2.07
CA LEU A 55 -9.68 1.32 -3.27
C LEU A 55 -9.22 0.55 -4.51
N VAL A 56 -8.11 -0.17 -4.38
CA VAL A 56 -7.51 -1.01 -5.42
C VAL A 56 -6.95 -2.27 -4.75
N GLN A 57 -7.26 -3.43 -5.32
CA GLN A 57 -6.64 -4.70 -4.93
C GLN A 57 -5.73 -5.16 -6.06
N ARG A 58 -4.44 -5.33 -5.78
CA ARG A 58 -3.47 -5.95 -6.67
C ARG A 58 -3.24 -7.41 -6.29
N ALA A 59 -2.69 -8.16 -7.23
CA ALA A 59 -2.25 -9.51 -6.96
C ALA A 59 -1.11 -9.45 -5.95
N TYR A 60 -1.18 -10.28 -4.91
CA TYR A 60 -0.08 -10.44 -3.98
C TYR A 60 1.09 -11.10 -4.70
N GLU A 61 2.25 -10.44 -4.66
CA GLU A 61 3.50 -11.00 -5.17
C GLU A 61 4.34 -11.46 -3.97
N PRO A 62 4.36 -12.79 -3.67
CA PRO A 62 5.15 -13.30 -2.57
C PRO A 62 6.64 -13.08 -2.84
N CYS A 63 7.36 -12.59 -1.85
CA CYS A 63 8.81 -12.56 -1.91
C CYS A 63 9.37 -13.98 -1.82
N GLU A 64 10.00 -14.47 -2.90
CA GLU A 64 10.51 -15.84 -3.00
C GLU A 64 11.56 -16.21 -1.94
N ASN A 65 12.33 -15.23 -1.47
CA ASN A 65 13.44 -15.43 -0.53
C ASN A 65 13.20 -14.79 0.84
N CYS A 66 12.01 -14.27 1.11
CA CYS A 66 11.70 -13.66 2.40
C CYS A 66 11.13 -14.72 3.34
N THR A 67 11.62 -14.72 4.58
CA THR A 67 10.98 -15.46 5.67
C THR A 67 9.63 -14.81 5.96
N THR A 68 8.55 -15.60 6.07
CA THR A 68 7.26 -15.07 6.52
C THR A 68 7.42 -14.55 7.95
N PRO A 69 7.22 -13.26 8.20
CA PRO A 69 7.46 -12.70 9.52
C PRO A 69 6.38 -13.19 10.50
N VAL A 70 6.78 -13.41 11.76
CA VAL A 70 5.90 -13.97 12.80
C VAL A 70 5.12 -12.85 13.47
N VAL A 71 3.83 -12.75 13.18
CA VAL A 71 2.95 -11.72 13.78
C VAL A 71 2.86 -11.91 15.29
N PRO A 72 3.07 -10.87 16.10
CA PRO A 72 2.93 -10.91 17.55
C PRO A 72 1.57 -11.43 18.03
N SER A 73 1.57 -12.22 19.10
CA SER A 73 0.37 -12.91 19.59
C SER A 73 -0.76 -11.97 20.02
N ASP A 74 -0.44 -10.77 20.48
CA ASP A 74 -1.36 -9.70 20.86
C ASP A 74 -2.05 -9.04 19.66
N LEU A 75 -1.51 -9.21 18.44
CA LEU A 75 -2.15 -8.79 17.20
C LEU A 75 -2.98 -9.91 16.54
N GLN A 76 -2.95 -11.13 17.08
CA GLN A 76 -3.71 -12.28 16.57
C GLN A 76 -5.07 -12.48 17.28
N PRO A 77 -6.07 -13.09 16.62
CA PRO A 77 -6.10 -13.41 15.19
C PRO A 77 -6.28 -12.15 14.32
N VAL A 78 -5.84 -12.21 13.06
CA VAL A 78 -6.15 -11.19 12.04
C VAL A 78 -7.48 -11.57 11.41
N ASN A 79 -8.54 -10.83 11.73
CA ASN A 79 -9.89 -11.15 11.24
C ASN A 79 -10.11 -10.61 9.81
N ALA A 80 -11.16 -11.09 9.16
CA ALA A 80 -11.61 -10.51 7.90
C ALA A 80 -11.90 -9.00 8.05
N GLY A 81 -11.43 -8.21 7.09
CA GLY A 81 -11.48 -6.74 7.17
C GLY A 81 -10.44 -6.12 8.11
N GLN A 82 -9.44 -6.89 8.53
CA GLN A 82 -8.24 -6.37 9.18
C GLN A 82 -7.02 -6.70 8.34
N VAL A 83 -5.99 -5.86 8.42
CA VAL A 83 -4.67 -6.12 7.86
C VAL A 83 -3.61 -5.82 8.90
N VAL A 84 -2.54 -6.59 8.89
CA VAL A 84 -1.35 -6.33 9.70
C VAL A 84 -0.18 -6.03 8.77
N VAL A 85 0.45 -4.87 8.96
CA VAL A 85 1.65 -4.50 8.22
C VAL A 85 2.84 -4.38 9.16
N ALA A 86 4.00 -4.86 8.71
CA ALA A 86 5.27 -4.72 9.40
C ALA A 86 6.07 -3.53 8.85
N LEU A 87 6.77 -2.83 9.73
CA LEU A 87 7.83 -1.88 9.40
C LEU A 87 9.04 -2.15 10.28
N SER A 88 10.24 -2.04 9.70
CA SER A 88 11.49 -2.10 10.46
C SER A 88 11.64 -0.88 11.37
N GLY A 89 12.29 -1.08 12.51
CA GLY A 89 12.48 -0.09 13.57
C GLY A 89 11.40 -0.16 14.66
N GLY A 90 11.56 0.70 15.66
CA GLY A 90 10.69 0.78 16.84
C GLY A 90 11.45 0.78 18.15
N ALA A 91 10.77 0.39 19.23
CA ALA A 91 11.35 0.23 20.55
C ALA A 91 11.03 -1.16 21.12
N ALA A 92 12.05 -1.84 21.66
CA ALA A 92 11.92 -3.14 22.30
C ALA A 92 12.76 -3.20 23.59
N VAL A 93 12.41 -4.14 24.48
CA VAL A 93 13.22 -4.46 25.66
C VAL A 93 13.85 -5.83 25.44
N ILE A 94 15.18 -5.88 25.43
CA ILE A 94 15.98 -7.07 25.17
C ILE A 94 16.91 -7.26 26.37
N ASP A 95 16.78 -8.36 27.11
CA ASP A 95 17.56 -8.63 28.33
C ASP A 95 17.53 -7.45 29.34
N ASP A 96 16.34 -6.90 29.59
CA ASP A 96 16.10 -5.72 30.44
C ASP A 96 16.78 -4.41 29.95
N VAL A 97 17.29 -4.40 28.71
CA VAL A 97 17.84 -3.22 28.04
C VAL A 97 16.84 -2.68 27.03
N ALA A 98 16.46 -1.41 27.17
CA ALA A 98 15.67 -0.71 26.16
C ALA A 98 16.54 -0.43 24.93
N VAL A 99 16.14 -0.96 23.78
CA VAL A 99 16.75 -0.72 22.47
C VAL A 99 15.73 -0.01 21.61
N GLU A 100 16.17 1.09 21.00
CA GLU A 100 15.37 1.90 20.09
C GLU A 100 16.09 2.00 18.76
N GLU A 101 15.38 1.61 17.70
CA GLU A 101 15.77 1.80 16.32
C GLU A 101 14.83 2.86 15.73
N LEU A 102 15.31 4.09 15.70
CA LEU A 102 14.54 5.23 15.25
C LEU A 102 14.77 5.46 13.77
N LEU A 103 13.69 5.47 13.00
CA LEU A 103 13.73 6.03 11.67
C LEU A 103 13.59 7.56 11.79
N PRO A 104 14.55 8.35 11.27
CA PRO A 104 14.47 9.80 11.30
C PRO A 104 13.15 10.30 10.73
N ASP A 105 12.58 11.33 11.36
CA ASP A 105 11.36 12.02 10.94
C ASP A 105 10.09 11.16 10.83
N PHE A 106 10.13 9.91 11.29
CA PHE A 106 8.97 9.04 11.43
C PHE A 106 8.62 8.87 12.91
N SER A 107 7.56 9.56 13.35
CA SER A 107 7.05 9.48 14.72
C SER A 107 6.16 8.25 14.99
N GLY A 108 6.04 7.35 14.01
CA GLY A 108 5.10 6.24 14.04
C GLY A 108 3.69 6.64 13.62
N MET A 109 2.77 5.67 13.72
CA MET A 109 1.35 5.86 13.44
C MET A 109 0.53 5.84 14.73
N VAL A 110 -0.54 6.62 14.79
CA VAL A 110 -1.32 6.88 16.00
C VAL A 110 -2.62 6.07 15.98
N ILE A 111 -2.84 5.28 17.03
CA ILE A 111 -4.05 4.46 17.18
C ILE A 111 -5.30 5.33 17.06
N GLY A 112 -6.30 4.82 16.34
CA GLY A 112 -7.57 5.49 16.09
C GLY A 112 -7.56 6.44 14.88
N GLN A 113 -6.39 6.76 14.32
CA GLN A 113 -6.29 7.59 13.11
C GLN A 113 -6.52 6.76 11.84
N ARG A 114 -6.95 7.44 10.78
CA ARG A 114 -7.19 6.86 9.45
C ARG A 114 -5.99 7.11 8.55
N TYR A 115 -5.62 6.13 7.75
CA TYR A 115 -4.48 6.18 6.85
C TYR A 115 -4.85 5.64 5.47
N LEU A 116 -4.31 6.25 4.42
CA LEU A 116 -4.21 5.67 3.09
C LEU A 116 -2.90 4.90 3.05
N LEU A 117 -2.94 3.62 2.68
CA LEU A 117 -1.80 2.70 2.74
C LEU A 117 -1.59 2.06 1.36
N PHE A 118 -0.35 2.16 0.86
CA PHE A 118 0.16 1.41 -0.28
C PHE A 118 0.77 0.10 0.24
N VAL A 119 0.09 -1.00 0.00
CA VAL A 119 0.38 -2.30 0.64
C VAL A 119 0.51 -3.42 -0.38
N ASN A 120 1.41 -4.35 -0.06
CA ASN A 120 1.44 -5.69 -0.62
C ASN A 120 1.23 -6.67 0.53
N PHE A 121 0.10 -7.39 0.50
CA PHE A 121 -0.28 -8.31 1.57
C PHE A 121 -0.89 -9.58 1.00
N ASP A 122 -0.68 -10.69 1.69
CA ASP A 122 -1.26 -11.98 1.34
C ASP A 122 -2.76 -11.98 1.70
N PRO A 123 -3.69 -12.12 0.73
CA PRO A 123 -5.12 -12.10 1.01
C PRO A 123 -5.60 -13.30 1.85
N ALA A 124 -4.83 -14.39 1.94
CA ALA A 124 -5.17 -15.54 2.76
C ALA A 124 -4.93 -15.28 4.25
N THR A 125 -3.87 -14.53 4.59
CA THR A 125 -3.46 -14.25 5.97
C THR A 125 -3.74 -12.82 6.42
N ASN A 126 -3.97 -11.90 5.48
CA ASN A 126 -4.04 -10.45 5.67
C ASN A 126 -2.80 -9.87 6.38
N ILE A 127 -1.64 -10.44 6.10
CA ILE A 127 -0.33 -9.99 6.60
C ILE A 127 0.48 -9.48 5.41
N GLY A 128 1.14 -8.34 5.58
CA GLY A 128 1.95 -7.74 4.51
C GLY A 128 2.91 -6.68 4.99
N GLY A 129 3.36 -5.86 4.05
CA GLY A 129 4.20 -4.70 4.29
C GLY A 129 3.65 -3.46 3.58
N LEU A 130 4.21 -2.30 3.93
CA LEU A 130 4.04 -1.10 3.12
C LEU A 130 5.06 -1.16 1.98
N ASP A 131 4.60 -1.08 0.73
CA ASP A 131 5.47 -1.24 -0.44
C ASP A 131 6.58 -0.21 -0.47
N TYR A 132 6.31 0.99 0.04
CA TYR A 132 7.24 2.13 0.05
C TYR A 132 7.64 2.55 1.47
N GLY A 133 7.66 1.57 2.39
CA GLY A 133 7.92 1.83 3.81
C GLY A 133 6.96 2.88 4.39
N PRO A 134 7.42 3.75 5.30
CA PRO A 134 6.58 4.82 5.86
C PRO A 134 6.07 5.83 4.84
N ALA A 135 6.79 6.07 3.74
CA ALA A 135 6.32 6.95 2.67
C ALA A 135 5.06 6.40 1.97
N GLY A 136 4.86 5.07 2.02
CA GLY A 136 3.64 4.40 1.57
C GLY A 136 2.42 4.58 2.49
N ALA A 137 2.55 5.30 3.61
CA ALA A 137 1.45 5.61 4.51
C ALA A 137 1.18 7.12 4.59
N LEU A 138 -0.08 7.51 4.43
CA LEU A 138 -0.50 8.92 4.51
C LEU A 138 -1.66 9.04 5.49
N LEU A 139 -1.58 9.96 6.45
CA LEU A 139 -2.69 10.29 7.35
C LEU A 139 -3.85 10.87 6.54
N VAL A 140 -5.05 10.36 6.77
CA VAL A 140 -6.31 10.85 6.18
C VAL A 140 -7.08 11.63 7.23
N ASN A 141 -7.17 12.95 7.06
CA ASN A 141 -7.87 13.81 8.01
C ASN A 141 -9.39 13.85 7.79
N SER A 142 -10.10 14.64 8.61
CA SER A 142 -11.56 14.80 8.52
C SER A 142 -12.05 15.42 7.21
N GLN A 143 -11.19 16.12 6.48
CA GLN A 143 -11.45 16.74 5.19
C GLN A 143 -11.18 15.76 4.03
N ASN A 144 -10.80 14.51 4.33
CA ASN A 144 -10.41 13.49 3.35
C ASN A 144 -9.22 13.97 2.48
N THR A 145 -8.27 14.69 3.08
CA THR A 145 -6.98 15.01 2.45
C THR A 145 -5.86 14.21 3.10
N PHE A 146 -4.72 14.14 2.42
CA PHE A 146 -3.55 13.38 2.83
C PHE A 146 -2.51 14.25 3.53
N THR A 147 -1.78 13.67 4.47
CA THR A 147 -0.58 14.24 5.08
C THR A 147 0.45 13.12 5.24
N PRO A 148 1.67 13.26 4.71
CA PRO A 148 2.73 12.28 4.93
C PRO A 148 2.94 11.99 6.41
N VAL A 149 3.20 10.72 6.75
CA VAL A 149 3.56 10.33 8.13
C VAL A 149 5.05 10.50 8.42
N ILE A 150 5.83 10.77 7.37
CA ILE A 150 7.26 11.06 7.40
C ILE A 150 7.48 12.39 6.68
N GLU A 151 8.20 13.34 7.29
CA GLU A 151 8.30 14.72 6.76
C GLU A 151 9.32 14.84 5.62
N SER A 152 10.39 14.05 5.65
CA SER A 152 11.38 13.96 4.57
C SER A 152 12.30 12.78 4.87
N LEU A 153 12.58 11.93 3.87
CA LEU A 153 13.81 11.14 3.88
C LEU A 153 14.83 12.00 3.15
N GLU A 154 15.92 12.40 3.81
CA GLU A 154 17.04 13.05 3.12
C GLU A 154 17.39 12.18 1.89
N ASP A 155 17.36 12.77 0.69
CA ASP A 155 17.61 12.15 -0.61
C ASP A 155 16.53 11.26 -1.25
N GLN A 156 15.33 11.11 -0.67
CA GLN A 156 14.20 10.49 -1.40
C GLN A 156 13.12 11.52 -1.73
N SER A 157 12.74 11.59 -3.00
CA SER A 157 11.61 12.40 -3.43
C SER A 157 10.30 11.79 -2.91
N ASP A 158 9.44 12.64 -2.34
CA ASP A 158 8.09 12.25 -1.94
C ASP A 158 7.16 12.18 -3.17
N GLU A 159 7.46 11.25 -4.07
CA GLU A 159 6.73 11.05 -5.33
C GLU A 159 5.27 10.67 -5.09
N ILE A 160 5.01 9.96 -3.99
CA ILE A 160 3.66 9.54 -3.63
C ILE A 160 2.82 10.76 -3.24
N SER A 161 3.23 11.54 -2.23
CA SER A 161 2.39 12.66 -1.80
C SER A 161 2.36 13.78 -2.85
N THR A 162 3.49 14.08 -3.48
CA THR A 162 3.58 15.09 -4.55
C THR A 162 2.72 14.68 -5.74
N GLY A 163 2.79 13.42 -6.15
CA GLY A 163 1.97 12.88 -7.24
C GLY A 163 0.47 12.88 -6.90
N LEU A 164 0.09 12.53 -5.67
CA LEU A 164 -1.30 12.61 -5.21
C LEU A 164 -1.83 14.05 -5.19
N ILE A 165 -1.01 15.02 -4.79
CA ILE A 165 -1.34 16.45 -4.84
C ILE A 165 -1.51 16.89 -6.29
N ALA A 166 -0.55 16.56 -7.17
CA ALA A 166 -0.54 17.00 -8.55
C ALA A 166 -1.68 16.40 -9.39
N GLN A 167 -1.97 15.11 -9.23
CA GLN A 167 -2.96 14.39 -10.05
C GLN A 167 -4.38 14.44 -9.45
N TYR A 168 -4.51 14.42 -8.12
CA TYR A 168 -5.80 14.28 -7.43
C TYR A 168 -6.07 15.38 -6.41
N GLY A 169 -5.34 16.50 -6.48
CA GLY A 169 -5.61 17.70 -5.68
C GLY A 169 -5.57 17.48 -4.17
N ASN A 170 -4.79 16.50 -3.70
CA ASN A 170 -4.75 16.06 -2.30
C ASN A 170 -6.13 15.64 -1.75
N SER A 171 -6.95 14.98 -2.57
CA SER A 171 -8.32 14.61 -2.21
C SER A 171 -8.58 13.13 -2.39
N LEU A 172 -8.89 12.45 -1.28
CA LEU A 172 -9.31 11.03 -1.31
C LEU A 172 -10.61 10.83 -2.08
N ASN A 173 -11.48 11.83 -2.13
CA ASN A 173 -12.68 11.76 -2.97
C ASN A 173 -12.34 11.80 -4.47
N GLN A 174 -11.38 12.63 -4.89
CA GLN A 174 -10.93 12.67 -6.27
C GLN A 174 -10.18 11.39 -6.65
N LEU A 175 -9.32 10.89 -5.77
CA LEU A 175 -8.64 9.60 -5.93
C LEU A 175 -9.64 8.46 -6.09
N ARG A 176 -10.65 8.36 -5.20
CA ARG A 176 -11.75 7.38 -5.32
C ARG A 176 -12.45 7.45 -6.66
N ALA A 177 -12.82 8.67 -7.09
CA ALA A 177 -13.53 8.87 -8.35
C ALA A 177 -12.68 8.50 -9.58
N ALA A 178 -11.37 8.70 -9.51
CA ALA A 178 -10.44 8.32 -10.58
C ALA A 178 -10.21 6.80 -10.64
N LEU A 179 -10.10 6.14 -9.49
CA LEU A 179 -9.85 4.69 -9.41
C LEU A 179 -11.11 3.85 -9.65
N ASN A 180 -12.27 4.38 -9.27
CA ASN A 180 -13.56 3.73 -9.44
C ASN A 180 -14.53 4.69 -10.15
N PRO A 181 -14.33 4.93 -11.46
CA PRO A 181 -15.18 5.83 -12.20
C PRO A 181 -16.63 5.33 -12.19
N THR A 182 -17.51 6.09 -11.54
CA THR A 182 -18.96 5.78 -11.41
C THR A 182 -19.69 5.65 -12.75
N THR A 183 -19.10 6.20 -13.81
CA THR A 183 -19.55 6.00 -15.18
C THR A 183 -18.35 5.63 -16.04
N CYS A 184 -18.28 4.37 -16.45
CA CYS A 184 -17.37 3.95 -17.51
C CYS A 184 -17.59 4.81 -18.75
N ASN A 185 -16.49 5.27 -19.35
CA ASN A 185 -16.53 5.99 -20.61
C ASN A 185 -17.16 5.09 -21.68
N GLN A 186 -18.36 5.46 -22.13
CA GLN A 186 -19.12 4.65 -23.10
C GLN A 186 -18.38 4.52 -24.43
N THR A 187 -17.55 5.51 -24.79
CA THR A 187 -16.74 5.46 -26.01
C THR A 187 -15.63 4.43 -25.90
N GLU A 188 -14.91 4.36 -24.77
CA GLU A 188 -13.87 3.35 -24.53
C GLU A 188 -14.46 1.94 -24.46
N ARG A 189 -15.60 1.82 -23.79
CA ARG A 189 -16.39 0.57 -23.77
C ARG A 189 -16.76 0.12 -25.17
N GLN A 190 -17.29 1.02 -26.00
CA GLN A 190 -17.65 0.68 -27.37
C GLN A 190 -16.42 0.31 -28.20
N SER A 191 -15.31 1.06 -28.06
CA SER A 191 -14.05 0.73 -28.75
C SER A 191 -13.55 -0.66 -28.36
N CYS A 192 -13.57 -1.00 -27.07
CA CYS A 192 -13.18 -2.33 -26.58
C CYS A 192 -14.00 -3.45 -27.25
N ILE A 193 -15.33 -3.26 -27.30
CA ILE A 193 -16.26 -4.22 -27.90
C ILE A 193 -16.01 -4.32 -29.41
N ASP A 194 -15.80 -3.19 -30.09
CA ASP A 194 -15.51 -3.12 -31.53
C ASP A 194 -14.15 -3.76 -31.88
N ASP A 195 -13.22 -3.80 -30.92
CA ASP A 195 -11.93 -4.50 -31.00
C ASP A 195 -12.01 -5.99 -30.63
N GLY A 196 -13.21 -6.49 -30.28
CA GLY A 196 -13.44 -7.88 -29.89
C GLY A 196 -13.03 -8.20 -28.44
N GLY A 197 -12.71 -7.18 -27.64
CA GLY A 197 -12.41 -7.33 -26.22
C GLY A 197 -13.68 -7.55 -25.37
N THR A 198 -13.46 -7.93 -24.11
CA THR A 198 -14.51 -8.00 -23.09
C THR A 198 -14.37 -6.83 -22.13
N TRP A 199 -15.41 -6.00 -22.04
CA TRP A 199 -15.43 -4.86 -21.14
C TRP A 199 -15.93 -5.24 -19.74
N ASN A 200 -15.26 -4.75 -18.69
CA ASN A 200 -15.69 -4.89 -17.31
C ASN A 200 -16.28 -3.57 -16.80
N ASP A 201 -17.61 -3.53 -16.67
CA ASP A 201 -18.36 -2.35 -16.21
C ASP A 201 -18.09 -1.98 -14.72
N ASN A 202 -17.48 -2.86 -13.92
CA ASN A 202 -17.20 -2.59 -12.51
C ASN A 202 -15.93 -1.78 -12.29
N ASN A 203 -14.93 -1.92 -13.16
CA ASN A 203 -13.64 -1.23 -13.05
C ASN A 203 -13.27 -0.44 -14.31
N CYS A 204 -14.18 -0.41 -15.29
CA CYS A 204 -14.02 0.30 -16.57
C CYS A 204 -12.74 -0.09 -17.31
N THR A 205 -12.42 -1.38 -17.33
CA THR A 205 -11.25 -1.92 -18.06
C THR A 205 -11.67 -2.78 -19.23
N CYS A 206 -10.89 -2.70 -20.32
CA CYS A 206 -11.01 -3.59 -21.47
C CYS A 206 -10.04 -4.76 -21.32
N GLN A 207 -10.57 -5.98 -21.33
CA GLN A 207 -9.75 -7.17 -21.52
C GLN A 207 -9.68 -7.47 -23.03
N PRO A 208 -8.52 -7.30 -23.69
CA PRO A 208 -8.41 -7.52 -25.13
C PRO A 208 -8.69 -8.99 -25.47
N ALA A 209 -9.15 -9.24 -26.72
CA ALA A 209 -9.29 -10.59 -27.22
C ALA A 209 -7.96 -11.35 -27.13
N PHE A 210 -8.01 -12.62 -26.73
CA PHE A 210 -6.82 -13.47 -26.66
C PHE A 210 -6.14 -13.66 -28.03
N ASP A 211 -6.89 -13.43 -29.11
CA ASP A 211 -6.39 -13.41 -30.48
C ASP A 211 -7.13 -12.32 -31.29
N PRO A 212 -6.50 -11.16 -31.56
CA PRO A 212 -7.11 -10.10 -32.36
C PRO A 212 -7.36 -10.54 -33.81
N CYS A 213 -6.67 -11.58 -34.30
CA CYS A 213 -6.82 -12.09 -35.67
C CYS A 213 -8.17 -12.81 -35.88
N ILE A 214 -8.79 -13.33 -34.81
CA ILE A 214 -10.09 -14.00 -34.91
C ILE A 214 -11.20 -13.00 -35.30
N HIS A 215 -11.12 -11.77 -34.79
CA HIS A 215 -12.15 -10.75 -35.03
C HIS A 215 -11.73 -9.70 -36.06
N LYS A 216 -10.42 -9.47 -36.24
CA LYS A 216 -9.87 -8.54 -37.23
C LYS A 216 -8.77 -9.23 -38.05
N PRO A 217 -9.14 -10.14 -38.99
CA PRO A 217 -8.16 -10.93 -39.75
C PRO A 217 -7.15 -10.08 -40.52
N TRP A 218 -7.55 -8.88 -40.96
CA TRP A 218 -6.70 -7.94 -41.69
C TRP A 218 -5.57 -7.31 -40.86
N LEU A 219 -5.54 -7.51 -39.53
CA LEU A 219 -4.44 -7.06 -38.68
C LEU A 219 -3.26 -8.05 -38.65
N CYS A 220 -3.41 -9.23 -39.25
CA CYS A 220 -2.46 -10.34 -39.14
C CYS A 220 -1.96 -10.84 -40.51
N GLU A 221 -2.17 -10.06 -41.57
CA GLU A 221 -1.61 -10.27 -42.92
C GLU A 221 -0.23 -9.64 -43.10
#